data_AF-A0A5E4JXT2-F1
#
_entry.id   AF-A0A5E4JXT2-F1
#
_cell.length_a   1.000
_cell.length_b   1.000
_cell.length_c   1.000
_cell.angle_alpha   90.00
_cell.angle_beta   90.00
_cell.angle_gamma   90.00
#
_symmetry.space_group_name_H-M   'P 1'
#
loop_
_entity.id
_entity.type
_entity.pdbx_description
1 polymer ?
#
loop_
_entity_poly.entity_id
_entity_poly.type
_entity_poly.pdbx_seq_one_letter_code
_entity_poly.pdbx_strand_id
1 'polypeptide(L)'
;MALYADIKRQTMYDYLRRWLDLQILKKTSFVSGGKVVIGYELNGNNLEGAFRKAESTLKGHLEASFRIIEQLQNEIKKEKLRSTPTQEENSDQQHSP
;
A
#
# COMPACT_ATOMS: atom_id res chain seq x y z
N MET A 1 4.90 -11.06 24.53
CA MET A 1 3.70 -10.27 24.17
C MET A 1 2.43 -11.10 24.21
N ALA A 2 2.22 -12.11 23.36
CA ALA A 2 0.97 -12.90 23.34
C ALA A 2 0.59 -13.49 24.73
N LEU A 3 1.55 -14.10 25.43
CA LEU A 3 1.37 -14.68 26.77
C LEU A 3 0.97 -13.66 27.85
N TYR A 4 1.38 -12.39 27.71
CA TYR A 4 1.13 -11.34 28.71
C TYR A 4 -0.10 -10.49 28.40
N ALA A 5 -0.57 -10.53 27.14
CA ALA A 5 -1.68 -9.71 26.67
C ALA A 5 -2.98 -10.53 26.46
N ASP A 6 -2.97 -11.81 26.84
CA ASP A 6 -4.09 -12.75 26.64
C ASP A 6 -4.64 -12.76 25.20
N ILE A 7 -3.74 -12.70 24.23
CA ILE A 7 -4.09 -12.77 22.80
C ILE A 7 -3.49 -14.01 22.15
N LYS A 8 -4.18 -14.53 21.14
CA LYS A 8 -3.66 -15.60 20.29
C LYS A 8 -2.36 -15.14 19.63
N ARG A 9 -1.43 -16.09 19.44
CA ARG A 9 -0.16 -15.83 18.74
C ARG A 9 -0.37 -15.23 17.35
N GLN A 10 -1.38 -15.70 16.61
CA GLN A 10 -1.72 -15.16 15.30
C GLN A 10 -2.07 -13.67 15.37
N THR A 11 -2.95 -13.30 16.30
CA THR A 11 -3.36 -11.90 16.53
C THR A 11 -2.16 -11.02 16.88
N MET A 12 -1.22 -11.53 17.68
CA MET A 12 0.04 -10.82 17.95
C MET A 12 0.85 -10.56 16.67
N TYR A 13 0.98 -11.56 15.79
CA TYR A 13 1.67 -11.37 14.51
C TYR A 13 0.95 -10.39 13.60
N ASP A 14 -0.38 -10.38 13.59
CA ASP A 14 -1.16 -9.42 12.82
C ASP A 14 -0.93 -7.99 13.30
N TYR A 15 -0.86 -7.76 14.63
CA TYR A 15 -0.51 -6.45 15.19
C TYR A 15 0.93 -6.04 14.88
N LEU A 16 1.90 -6.94 15.09
CA LEU A 16 3.29 -6.66 14.78
C LEU A 16 3.46 -6.30 13.31
N ARG A 17 2.80 -7.02 12.40
CA ARG A 17 2.79 -6.72 10.97
C ARG A 17 2.27 -5.31 10.71
N ARG A 18 1.08 -4.96 11.20
CA ARG A 18 0.50 -3.61 11.03
C ARG A 18 1.42 -2.51 11.56
N TRP A 19 2.04 -2.72 12.71
CA TRP A 19 2.93 -1.73 13.31
C TRP A 19 4.26 -1.59 12.57
N LEU A 20 4.76 -2.65 11.96
CA LEU A 20 5.93 -2.59 11.07
C LEU A 20 5.60 -1.90 9.74
N ASP A 21 4.45 -2.22 9.15
CA ASP A 21 3.99 -1.63 7.89
C ASP A 21 3.81 -0.10 8.05
N LEU A 22 3.26 0.33 9.19
CA LEU A 22 3.14 1.74 9.57
C LEU A 22 4.45 2.36 10.08
N GLN A 23 5.56 1.62 10.09
CA GLN A 23 6.85 2.09 10.58
C GLN A 23 6.79 2.61 12.04
N ILE A 24 5.84 2.15 12.86
CA ILE A 24 5.75 2.46 14.29
C ILE A 24 6.83 1.68 15.05
N LEU A 25 7.05 0.43 14.64
CA LEU A 25 8.09 -0.44 15.18
C LEU A 25 9.18 -0.70 14.14
N LYS A 26 10.38 -0.99 14.61
CA LYS A 26 11.46 -1.57 13.81
C LYS A 26 11.87 -2.92 14.37
N LYS A 27 12.28 -3.83 13.48
CA LYS A 27 12.86 -5.13 13.87
C LYS A 27 14.29 -4.93 14.31
N THR A 28 14.64 -5.57 15.42
CA THR A 28 16.02 -5.73 15.85
C THR A 28 16.35 -7.21 15.93
N SER A 29 17.60 -7.57 15.71
CA SER A 29 18.07 -8.93 15.91
C SER A 29 19.30 -8.92 16.79
N PHE A 30 19.37 -9.89 17.69
CA PHE A 30 20.57 -10.13 18.47
C PHE A 30 20.78 -11.63 18.62
N VAL A 31 22.05 -12.04 18.72
CA VAL A 31 22.41 -13.42 18.95
C VAL A 31 22.57 -13.63 20.45
N SER A 32 21.87 -14.61 21.00
CA SER A 32 21.99 -15.00 22.41
C SER A 32 22.06 -16.52 22.50
N GLY A 33 23.14 -17.04 23.08
CA GLY A 33 23.35 -18.49 23.24
C GLY A 33 23.30 -19.28 21.93
N GLY A 34 23.83 -18.72 20.83
CA GLY A 34 23.80 -19.34 19.50
C GLY A 34 22.45 -19.30 18.79
N LYS A 35 21.43 -18.66 19.38
CA LYS A 35 20.10 -18.47 18.78
C LYS A 35 19.93 -17.01 18.34
N VAL A 36 19.31 -16.81 17.17
CA VAL A 36 18.90 -15.49 16.72
C VAL A 36 17.55 -15.16 17.35
N VAL A 37 17.50 -14.06 18.10
CA VAL A 37 16.28 -13.54 18.71
C VAL A 37 15.86 -12.30 17.94
N ILE A 38 14.59 -12.26 17.52
CA ILE A 38 13.98 -11.09 16.89
C ILE A 38 13.28 -10.25 17.94
N GLY A 39 13.77 -9.03 18.14
CA GLY A 39 13.17 -7.99 18.95
C GLY A 39 12.37 -7.00 18.10
N TYR A 40 11.51 -6.25 18.77
CA TYR A 40 10.78 -5.13 18.20
C TYR A 40 10.90 -3.94 19.14
N GLU A 41 11.26 -2.79 18.59
CA GLU A 41 11.40 -1.54 19.35
C GLU A 41 10.69 -0.38 18.63
N LEU A 42 10.34 0.67 19.38
CA LEU A 42 9.76 1.88 18.80
C LEU A 42 10.69 2.47 17.75
N ASN A 43 10.12 2.85 16.61
CA ASN A 43 10.85 3.50 15.54
C ASN A 43 10.93 5.02 15.79
N GLY A 44 11.50 5.42 16.90
CA GLY A 44 11.64 6.83 17.29
C GLY A 44 12.17 6.94 18.72
N ASN A 45 12.58 8.14 19.10
CA ASN A 45 13.11 8.38 20.45
C ASN A 45 12.00 8.30 21.52
N ASN A 46 10.75 8.49 21.10
CA ASN A 46 9.57 8.41 21.93
C ASN A 46 8.36 8.01 21.07
N LEU A 47 7.21 7.82 21.74
CA LEU A 47 5.96 7.42 21.11
C LEU A 47 5.48 8.45 20.06
N GLU A 48 5.61 9.75 20.36
CA GLU A 48 5.22 10.81 19.44
C GLU A 48 6.03 10.75 18.14
N GLY A 49 7.35 10.56 18.23
CA GLY A 49 8.24 10.42 17.08
C GLY A 49 7.89 9.21 16.22
N ALA A 50 7.52 8.08 16.85
CA ALA A 50 7.05 6.90 16.13
C ALA A 50 5.72 7.17 15.39
N PHE A 51 4.77 7.86 16.04
CA PHE A 51 3.50 8.21 15.39
C PHE A 51 3.64 9.26 14.27
N ARG A 52 4.56 10.23 14.39
CA ARG A 52 4.88 11.16 13.29
C ARG A 52 5.40 10.41 12.06
N LYS A 53 6.20 9.36 12.24
CA LYS A 53 6.62 8.50 11.12
C LYS A 53 5.46 7.70 10.53
N ALA A 54 4.57 7.19 11.36
CA ALA A 54 3.37 6.50 10.89
C ALA A 54 2.46 7.43 10.08
N GLU A 55 2.27 8.67 10.53
CA GLU A 55 1.54 9.69 9.79
C GLU A 55 2.17 9.94 8.41
N SER A 56 3.49 10.12 8.36
CA SER A 56 4.21 10.29 7.09
C SER A 56 4.05 9.09 6.16
N THR A 57 4.07 7.87 6.72
CA THR A 57 3.91 6.63 5.95
C THR A 57 2.51 6.52 5.36
N LEU A 58 1.48 6.84 6.16
CA LEU A 58 0.09 6.90 5.71
C LEU A 58 -0.11 7.92 4.60
N LYS A 59 0.45 9.13 4.73
CA LYS A 59 0.38 10.16 3.67
C LYS A 59 1.01 9.66 2.37
N GLY A 60 2.18 9.02 2.44
CA GLY A 60 2.83 8.43 1.27
C GLY A 60 1.98 7.36 0.59
N HIS A 61 1.30 6.50 1.35
CA HIS A 61 0.38 5.49 0.79
C HIS A 61 -0.85 6.12 0.12
N LEU A 62 -1.42 7.17 0.71
CA LEU A 62 -2.53 7.91 0.11
C LEU A 62 -2.12 8.56 -1.21
N GLU A 63 -0.99 9.26 -1.23
CA GLU A 63 -0.45 9.87 -2.46
C GLU A 63 -0.21 8.84 -3.56
N ALA A 64 0.39 7.69 -3.24
CA ALA A 64 0.59 6.61 -4.19
C ALA A 64 -0.74 6.07 -4.73
N SER A 65 -1.74 5.91 -3.85
CA SER A 65 -3.08 5.45 -4.24
C SER A 65 -3.76 6.44 -5.19
N PHE A 66 -3.67 7.75 -4.90
CA PHE A 66 -4.22 8.79 -5.78
C PHE A 66 -3.56 8.77 -7.17
N ARG A 67 -2.23 8.63 -7.23
CA ARG A 67 -1.51 8.53 -8.52
C ARG A 67 -1.95 7.30 -9.32
N ILE A 68 -2.12 6.15 -8.67
CA ILE A 68 -2.59 4.93 -9.34
C ILE A 68 -4.01 5.13 -9.88
N ILE A 69 -4.91 5.73 -9.09
CA ILE A 69 -6.27 6.03 -9.53
C ILE A 69 -6.25 6.95 -10.76
N GLU A 70 -5.44 8.00 -10.75
CA GLU A 70 -5.31 8.93 -11.88
C GLU A 70 -4.79 8.22 -13.14
N GLN A 71 -3.78 7.36 -13.00
CA GLN A 71 -3.26 6.55 -14.11
C GLN A 71 -4.35 5.64 -14.70
N LEU A 72 -5.08 4.92 -13.85
CA LEU A 72 -6.18 4.04 -14.28
C LEU A 72 -7.28 4.83 -15.00
N GLN A 73 -7.66 6.00 -14.48
CA GLN A 73 -8.63 6.88 -15.14
C GLN A 73 -8.15 7.33 -16.52
N ASN A 74 -6.87 7.65 -16.67
CA ASN A 74 -6.30 8.05 -17.96
C ASN A 74 -6.24 6.88 -18.95
N GLU A 75 -5.88 5.68 -18.51
CA GLU A 75 -5.91 4.48 -19.34
C GLU A 75 -7.33 4.15 -19.81
N ILE A 76 -8.33 4.23 -18.93
CA ILE A 76 -9.75 4.04 -19.30
C ILE A 76 -10.19 5.06 -20.36
N LYS A 77 -9.79 6.33 -20.22
CA LYS A 77 -10.11 7.37 -21.22
C LYS A 77 -9.47 7.05 -22.58
N LYS A 78 -8.21 6.62 -22.60
CA LYS A 78 -7.51 6.22 -23.84
C LYS A 78 -8.17 5.00 -24.48
N GLU A 79 -8.57 4.01 -23.69
CA GLU A 79 -9.28 2.83 -24.17
C GLU A 79 -10.60 3.19 -24.87
N LYS A 80 -11.40 4.08 -24.28
CA LYS A 80 -12.65 4.58 -24.89
C LYS A 80 -12.43 5.29 -26.23
N LEU A 81 -11.38 6.11 -26.32
CA LEU A 81 -11.03 6.78 -27.57
C LEU A 81 -10.59 5.77 -28.64
N ARG A 82 -9.82 4.74 -28.26
CA ARG A 82 -9.37 3.68 -29.19
C ARG A 82 -10.49 2.75 -29.67
N SER A 83 -11.54 2.59 -28.87
CA SER A 83 -12.73 1.81 -29.25
C SER A 83 -13.72 2.60 -30.12
N THR A 84 -13.42 3.87 -30.42
CA THR A 84 -14.21 4.73 -31.30
C THR A 84 -13.39 5.10 -32.55
N PRO A 85 -13.11 4.13 -33.47
CA PRO A 85 -13.34 4.45 -34.88
C PRO A 85 -13.67 3.21 -35.74
N THR A 86 -14.97 2.90 -35.99
CA THR A 86 -15.46 2.16 -37.18
C THR A 86 -17.00 2.21 -37.35
N GLN A 87 -17.68 3.34 -37.10
CA GLN A 87 -19.12 3.47 -37.42
C GLN A 87 -19.47 4.60 -38.40
N GLU A 88 -18.53 5.49 -38.73
CA GLU A 88 -18.84 6.65 -39.61
C GLU A 88 -18.25 6.55 -41.03
N GLU A 89 -17.47 5.51 -41.38
CA GLU A 89 -16.88 5.39 -42.75
C GLU A 89 -17.74 4.61 -43.76
N ASN A 90 -18.94 4.14 -43.42
CA ASN A 90 -19.77 3.32 -44.33
C ASN A 90 -21.02 4.00 -44.90
N SER A 91 -21.23 5.31 -44.67
CA SER A 91 -22.44 6.02 -45.16
C SER A 91 -22.26 6.83 -46.45
N ASP A 92 -21.05 7.01 -46.97
CA ASP A 92 -20.79 7.96 -48.09
C ASP A 92 -20.47 7.34 -49.46
N GLN A 93 -20.73 6.04 -49.70
CA GLN A 93 -20.50 5.42 -51.03
C GLN A 93 -21.75 4.84 -51.73
N GLN A 94 -22.96 5.12 -51.23
CA GLN A 94 -24.20 4.70 -51.90
C GLN A 94 -25.10 5.88 -52.28
N HIS A 95 -24.58 6.88 -52.99
CA HIS A 95 -25.40 7.65 -53.92
C HIS A 95 -24.54 8.41 -54.93
N SER A 96 -24.44 7.86 -56.14
CA SER A 96 -24.42 8.63 -57.38
C SER A 96 -24.83 7.73 -58.55
N PRO A 97 -25.51 8.30 -59.56
CA PRO A 97 -26.53 7.64 -60.38
C PRO A 97 -26.01 6.67 -61.46
#